data_AF-A0AAX4PKY2-F1
#
_entry.id   AF-A0AAX4PKY2-F1
#
_cell.length_a   1.000
_cell.length_b   1.000
_cell.length_c   1.000
_cell.angle_alpha   90.00
_cell.angle_beta   90.00
_cell.angle_gamma   90.00
#
_symmetry.space_group_name_H-M   'P 1'
#
loop_
_entity.id
_entity.type
_entity.pdbx_description
1 polymer ?
#
loop_
_entity_poly.entity_id
_entity_poly.type
_entity_poly.pdbx_seq_one_letter_code
_entity_poly.pdbx_strand_id
1 'polypeptide(L)'
;MEGSGIDPEGYQALMQEAAKMKNAELEQKRKDWIRAPDFLKRTLTNADEVKACRALGTFAERLVFVSRHKDNGNDLCQDGKFEEAVEEYALALSVLLWFHLPNGRHSEEVPLHVGYNAFEASGCRSLARESAQVVLLNIAHCLNKLRRWDASVYACTYVIDRLDRHCVKALYRRAVAFYGQGTSFSLDQAVEDLVSASSVDPEDPQVTRLLTRYMKEKLKQDKKDSTIWKRSFARMKERAREDYNDEQDVDDSHHGAGLAPAGKVGSLVAWSRRNPLLFAVYLLIFGHAAYRIALILTSPVGLAP
;
A
#
# COMPACT_ATOMS: atom_id res chain seq x y z
N MET A 1 -32.36 48.62 15.66
CA MET A 1 -32.34 47.31 14.98
C MET A 1 -31.11 47.29 14.10
N GLU A 2 -29.94 46.99 14.67
CA GLU A 2 -28.71 46.85 13.87
C GLU A 2 -28.66 45.40 13.39
N GLY A 3 -28.87 45.22 12.09
CA GLY A 3 -28.74 43.93 11.45
C GLY A 3 -27.28 43.50 11.52
N SER A 4 -27.03 42.39 12.22
CA SER A 4 -25.77 41.66 12.17
C SER A 4 -25.58 41.10 10.75
N GLY A 5 -25.14 41.95 9.83
CA GLY A 5 -24.70 41.54 8.50
C GLY A 5 -23.51 40.61 8.68
N ILE A 6 -23.65 39.38 8.21
CA ILE A 6 -22.54 38.43 8.18
C ILE A 6 -21.43 39.08 7.34
N ASP A 7 -20.28 39.30 7.96
CA ASP A 7 -19.09 39.81 7.29
C ASP A 7 -18.78 38.95 6.05
N PRO A 8 -18.71 39.55 4.84
CA PRO A 8 -18.46 38.81 3.60
C PRO A 8 -17.21 37.94 3.65
N GLU A 9 -16.14 38.39 4.34
CA GLU A 9 -14.91 37.61 4.51
C GLU A 9 -15.13 36.41 5.45
N GLY A 10 -15.82 36.62 6.57
CA GLY A 10 -16.26 35.55 7.48
C GLY A 10 -17.16 34.50 6.80
N TYR A 11 -18.09 34.91 5.94
CA TYR A 11 -18.92 33.99 5.16
C TYR A 11 -18.09 33.17 4.17
N GLN A 12 -17.14 33.80 3.48
CA GLN A 12 -16.26 33.12 2.54
C GLN A 12 -15.37 32.10 3.25
N ALA A 13 -14.82 32.44 4.42
CA ALA A 13 -14.04 31.51 5.24
C ALA A 13 -14.88 30.30 5.69
N LEU A 14 -16.11 30.54 6.15
CA LEU A 14 -17.03 29.47 6.56
C LEU A 14 -17.36 28.53 5.40
N MET A 15 -17.63 29.06 4.21
CA MET A 15 -17.90 28.25 3.01
C MET A 15 -16.69 27.42 2.58
N GLN A 16 -15.47 27.95 2.69
CA GLN A 16 -14.25 27.21 2.43
C GLN A 16 -14.04 26.07 3.43
N GLU A 17 -14.31 26.31 4.71
CA GLU A 17 -14.20 25.30 5.75
C GLU A 17 -15.24 24.19 5.56
N ALA A 18 -16.49 24.56 5.26
CA ALA A 18 -17.54 23.62 4.90
C ALA A 18 -17.17 22.76 3.67
N ALA A 19 -16.57 23.37 2.64
CA ALA A 19 -16.09 22.65 1.46
C ALA A 19 -14.97 21.67 1.80
N LYS A 20 -14.01 22.07 2.66
CA LYS A 20 -12.94 21.17 3.13
C LYS A 20 -13.51 19.98 3.90
N MET A 21 -14.44 20.23 4.82
CA MET A 21 -15.12 19.17 5.58
C MET A 21 -15.88 18.22 4.64
N LYS A 22 -16.60 18.75 3.66
CA LYS A 22 -17.33 17.94 2.68
C LYS A 22 -16.40 17.09 1.81
N ASN A 23 -15.28 17.66 1.37
CA ASN A 23 -14.28 16.93 0.59
C ASN A 23 -13.64 15.81 1.42
N ALA A 24 -13.30 16.06 2.69
CA ALA A 24 -12.77 15.03 3.58
C ALA A 24 -13.78 13.90 3.83
N GLU A 25 -15.07 14.24 3.98
CA GLU A 25 -16.15 13.26 4.10
C GLU A 25 -16.27 12.41 2.82
N LEU A 26 -16.24 13.04 1.65
CA LEU A 26 -16.31 12.34 0.36
C LEU A 26 -15.09 11.46 0.12
N GLU A 27 -13.89 11.91 0.48
CA GLU A 27 -12.65 11.12 0.41
C GLU A 27 -12.79 9.85 1.25
N GLN A 28 -13.31 9.96 2.47
CA GLN A 28 -13.53 8.82 3.34
C GLN A 28 -14.57 7.85 2.76
N LYS A 29 -15.69 8.36 2.27
CA LYS A 29 -16.77 7.59 1.61
C LYS A 29 -16.31 6.91 0.31
N ARG A 30 -15.30 7.46 -0.36
CA ARG A 30 -14.78 6.97 -1.64
C ARG A 30 -13.38 6.37 -1.55
N LYS A 31 -12.89 6.10 -0.33
CA LYS A 31 -11.52 5.61 -0.08
C LYS A 31 -11.14 4.42 -0.96
N ASP A 32 -12.01 3.41 -1.05
CA ASP A 32 -11.74 2.21 -1.85
C ASP A 32 -11.70 2.52 -3.34
N TRP A 33 -12.61 3.37 -3.82
CA TRP A 33 -12.62 3.86 -5.20
C TRP A 33 -11.36 4.65 -5.52
N ILE A 34 -10.94 5.56 -4.65
CA ILE A 34 -9.79 6.45 -4.91
C ILE A 34 -8.50 5.65 -5.01
N ARG A 35 -8.31 4.70 -4.08
CA ARG A 35 -7.15 3.80 -4.04
C ARG A 35 -7.18 2.72 -5.14
N ALA A 36 -8.33 2.45 -5.74
CA ALA A 36 -8.43 1.40 -6.75
C ALA A 36 -7.65 1.73 -8.03
N PRO A 37 -7.01 0.73 -8.65
CA PRO A 37 -6.37 0.86 -9.95
C PRO A 37 -7.42 0.98 -11.07
N ASP A 38 -7.00 1.50 -12.22
CA ASP A 38 -7.91 1.77 -13.36
C ASP A 38 -8.66 0.54 -13.84
N PHE A 39 -8.03 -0.65 -13.87
CA PHE A 39 -8.70 -1.88 -14.30
C PHE A 39 -9.92 -2.18 -13.42
N LEU A 40 -9.85 -1.89 -12.13
CA LEU A 40 -10.96 -2.11 -11.21
C LEU A 40 -11.99 -0.98 -11.31
N LYS A 41 -11.55 0.27 -11.47
CA LYS A 41 -12.46 1.41 -11.70
C LYS A 41 -13.35 1.21 -12.94
N ARG A 42 -12.82 0.60 -14.00
CA ARG A 42 -13.57 0.24 -15.22
C ARG A 42 -14.75 -0.71 -14.99
N THR A 43 -14.78 -1.44 -13.88
CA THR A 43 -15.91 -2.31 -13.54
C THR A 43 -17.18 -1.53 -13.21
N LEU A 44 -17.06 -0.23 -12.85
CA LEU A 44 -18.18 0.69 -12.81
C LEU A 44 -18.61 1.02 -14.23
N THR A 45 -19.49 0.19 -14.78
CA THR A 45 -19.98 0.29 -16.16
C THR A 45 -21.49 0.34 -16.22
N ASN A 46 -21.99 1.05 -17.24
CA ASN A 46 -23.40 1.08 -17.60
C ASN A 46 -23.77 0.12 -18.74
N ALA A 47 -22.83 -0.69 -19.23
CA ALA A 47 -23.06 -1.63 -20.32
C ALA A 47 -24.20 -2.62 -20.00
N ASP A 48 -25.16 -2.72 -20.92
CA ASP A 48 -26.37 -3.52 -20.72
C ASP A 48 -26.06 -5.02 -20.64
N GLU A 49 -25.08 -5.51 -21.41
CA GLU A 49 -24.63 -6.90 -21.34
C GLU A 49 -24.09 -7.28 -19.96
N VAL A 50 -23.28 -6.40 -19.35
CA VAL A 50 -22.73 -6.61 -18.01
C VAL A 50 -23.85 -6.59 -16.96
N LYS A 51 -24.81 -5.65 -17.08
CA LYS A 51 -25.97 -5.58 -16.18
C LYS A 51 -26.85 -6.82 -16.29
N ALA A 52 -27.12 -7.27 -17.52
CA ALA A 52 -27.88 -8.49 -17.78
C ALA A 52 -27.17 -9.71 -17.18
N CYS A 53 -25.84 -9.81 -17.35
CA CYS A 53 -25.05 -10.88 -16.75
C CYS A 53 -25.09 -10.85 -15.22
N ARG A 54 -24.99 -9.66 -14.61
CA ARG A 54 -25.11 -9.48 -13.14
C ARG A 54 -26.51 -9.81 -12.60
N ALA A 55 -27.54 -9.83 -13.44
CA ALA A 55 -28.90 -10.21 -13.05
C ALA A 55 -29.15 -11.73 -13.13
N LEU A 56 -28.25 -12.50 -13.76
CA LEU A 56 -28.39 -13.96 -13.86
C LEU A 56 -28.35 -14.62 -12.49
N GLY A 57 -29.24 -15.58 -12.26
CA GLY A 57 -29.44 -16.21 -10.96
C GLY A 57 -28.32 -17.17 -10.54
N THR A 58 -27.59 -17.75 -11.51
CA THR A 58 -26.54 -18.73 -11.22
C THR A 58 -25.16 -18.26 -11.69
N PHE A 59 -24.11 -18.73 -11.00
CA PHE A 59 -22.75 -18.47 -11.47
C PHE A 59 -22.44 -19.19 -12.79
N ALA A 60 -23.03 -20.37 -13.02
CA ALA A 60 -22.82 -21.13 -14.25
C ALA A 60 -23.20 -20.32 -15.50
N GLU A 61 -24.29 -19.56 -15.44
CA GLU A 61 -24.71 -18.68 -16.55
C GLU A 61 -23.76 -17.50 -16.72
N ARG A 62 -23.28 -16.91 -15.61
CA ARG A 62 -22.29 -15.82 -15.64
C ARG A 62 -20.91 -16.29 -16.11
N LEU A 63 -20.57 -17.56 -15.88
CA LEU A 63 -19.26 -18.13 -16.20
C LEU A 63 -19.00 -18.10 -17.71
N VAL A 64 -20.04 -18.20 -18.55
CA VAL A 64 -19.89 -18.06 -20.01
C VAL A 64 -19.31 -16.70 -20.36
N PHE A 65 -19.83 -15.63 -19.75
CA PHE A 65 -19.33 -14.27 -19.94
C PHE A 65 -17.89 -14.12 -19.42
N VAL A 66 -17.62 -14.61 -18.20
CA VAL A 66 -16.29 -14.55 -17.59
C VAL A 66 -15.26 -15.28 -18.46
N SER A 67 -15.55 -16.50 -18.88
CA SER A 67 -14.65 -17.33 -19.67
C SER A 67 -14.37 -16.70 -21.02
N ARG A 68 -15.40 -16.23 -21.74
CA ARG A 68 -15.23 -15.57 -23.04
C ARG A 68 -14.27 -14.39 -22.96
N HIS A 69 -14.49 -13.46 -22.02
CA HIS A 69 -13.62 -12.28 -21.88
C HIS A 69 -12.23 -12.64 -21.32
N LYS A 70 -12.13 -13.65 -20.45
CA LYS A 70 -10.84 -14.18 -20.01
C LYS A 70 -10.05 -14.77 -21.18
N ASP A 71 -10.70 -15.52 -22.05
CA ASP A 71 -10.04 -16.17 -23.19
C ASP A 71 -9.61 -15.15 -24.25
N ASN A 72 -10.47 -14.18 -24.57
CA ASN A 72 -10.08 -13.03 -25.40
C ASN A 72 -8.86 -12.29 -24.82
N GLY A 73 -8.84 -12.06 -23.50
CA GLY A 73 -7.70 -11.46 -22.82
C GLY A 73 -6.43 -12.33 -22.89
N ASN A 74 -6.56 -13.66 -22.88
CA ASN A 74 -5.42 -14.57 -23.03
C ASN A 74 -4.83 -14.47 -24.43
N ASP A 75 -5.67 -14.44 -25.46
CA ASP A 75 -5.25 -14.30 -26.86
C ASP A 75 -4.51 -12.97 -27.07
N LEU A 76 -5.08 -11.86 -26.59
CA LEU A 76 -4.43 -10.55 -26.64
C LEU A 76 -3.10 -10.52 -25.85
N CYS A 77 -3.06 -11.16 -24.68
CA CYS A 77 -1.84 -11.26 -23.89
C CYS A 77 -0.76 -12.07 -24.61
N GLN A 78 -1.14 -13.12 -25.33
CA GLN A 78 -0.22 -13.92 -26.15
C GLN A 78 0.32 -13.11 -27.34
N ASP A 79 -0.50 -12.25 -27.93
CA ASP A 79 -0.13 -11.30 -28.97
C ASP A 79 0.73 -10.12 -28.47
N GLY A 80 0.97 -10.02 -27.16
CA GLY A 80 1.70 -8.91 -26.53
C GLY A 80 0.91 -7.61 -26.42
N LYS A 81 -0.40 -7.64 -26.70
CA LYS A 81 -1.35 -6.53 -26.58
C LYS A 81 -1.87 -6.43 -25.14
N PHE A 82 -0.97 -6.03 -24.24
CA PHE A 82 -1.22 -6.11 -22.81
C PHE A 82 -2.26 -5.10 -22.31
N GLU A 83 -2.35 -3.91 -22.90
CA GLU A 83 -3.38 -2.93 -22.58
C GLU A 83 -4.78 -3.47 -22.88
N GLU A 84 -4.99 -3.95 -24.11
CA GLU A 84 -6.27 -4.51 -24.54
C GLU A 84 -6.60 -5.78 -23.75
N ALA A 85 -5.61 -6.61 -23.45
CA ALA A 85 -5.79 -7.78 -22.59
C ALA A 85 -6.31 -7.39 -21.20
N VAL A 86 -5.76 -6.33 -20.58
CA VAL A 86 -6.25 -5.81 -19.29
C VAL A 86 -7.69 -5.33 -19.38
N GLU A 87 -8.11 -4.75 -20.51
CA GLU A 87 -9.49 -4.31 -20.71
C GLU A 87 -10.46 -5.49 -20.81
N GLU A 88 -10.12 -6.53 -21.56
CA GLU A 88 -10.89 -7.78 -21.62
C GLU A 88 -10.96 -8.47 -20.26
N TYR A 89 -9.85 -8.56 -19.53
CA TYR A 89 -9.87 -9.11 -18.17
C TYR A 89 -10.69 -8.25 -17.20
N ALA A 90 -10.67 -6.92 -17.33
CA ALA A 90 -11.50 -6.02 -16.52
C ALA A 90 -12.99 -6.23 -16.82
N LEU A 91 -13.36 -6.50 -18.07
CA LEU A 91 -14.72 -6.91 -18.42
C LEU A 91 -15.08 -8.23 -17.76
N ALA A 92 -14.23 -9.27 -17.85
CA ALA A 92 -14.45 -10.53 -17.15
C ALA A 92 -14.63 -10.34 -15.63
N LEU A 93 -13.83 -9.47 -15.02
CA LEU A 93 -13.90 -9.15 -13.60
C LEU A 93 -15.19 -8.41 -13.23
N SER A 94 -15.76 -7.62 -14.15
CA SER A 94 -16.92 -6.75 -13.89
C SER A 94 -18.19 -7.49 -13.46
N VAL A 95 -18.29 -8.80 -13.65
CA VAL A 95 -19.42 -9.62 -13.17
C VAL A 95 -19.10 -10.41 -11.89
N LEU A 96 -17.83 -10.39 -11.46
CA LEU A 96 -17.31 -11.06 -10.26
C LEU A 96 -17.00 -10.09 -9.13
N LEU A 97 -16.56 -8.88 -9.46
CA LEU A 97 -16.08 -7.86 -8.54
C LEU A 97 -16.25 -6.49 -9.21
N TRP A 98 -17.10 -5.61 -8.68
CA TRP A 98 -17.36 -4.32 -9.33
C TRP A 98 -17.68 -3.17 -8.40
N PHE A 99 -17.33 -1.96 -8.82
CA PHE A 99 -17.84 -0.74 -8.19
C PHE A 99 -19.25 -0.42 -8.68
N HIS A 100 -20.11 0.06 -7.77
CA HIS A 100 -21.44 0.53 -8.14
C HIS A 100 -21.79 1.85 -7.44
N LEU A 101 -22.85 2.48 -7.92
CA LEU A 101 -23.41 3.71 -7.38
C LEU A 101 -24.77 3.39 -6.77
N PRO A 102 -24.90 3.20 -5.44
CA PRO A 102 -26.15 2.76 -4.80
C PRO A 102 -27.35 3.66 -5.13
N ASN A 103 -27.12 4.96 -5.24
CA ASN A 103 -28.14 5.99 -5.52
C ASN A 103 -27.95 6.61 -6.91
N GLY A 104 -27.36 5.86 -7.85
CA GLY A 104 -27.04 6.35 -9.19
C GLY A 104 -26.12 7.58 -9.17
N ARG A 105 -26.38 8.56 -10.02
CA ARG A 105 -25.51 9.73 -10.20
C ARG A 105 -25.35 10.60 -8.94
N HIS A 106 -26.25 10.47 -7.97
CA HIS A 106 -26.22 11.20 -6.70
C HIS A 106 -25.47 10.47 -5.59
N SER A 107 -24.81 9.34 -5.89
CA SER A 107 -24.09 8.58 -4.87
C SER A 107 -22.85 9.32 -4.40
N GLU A 108 -22.79 9.57 -3.09
CA GLU A 108 -21.57 10.04 -2.43
C GLU A 108 -20.57 8.91 -2.24
N GLU A 109 -21.04 7.67 -2.11
CA GLU A 109 -20.24 6.46 -1.96
C GLU A 109 -20.10 5.71 -3.27
N VAL A 110 -18.97 5.01 -3.42
CA VAL A 110 -18.70 4.13 -4.56
C VAL A 110 -18.14 2.81 -4.01
N PRO A 111 -18.98 1.98 -3.36
CA PRO A 111 -18.53 0.75 -2.73
C PRO A 111 -18.14 -0.32 -3.74
N LEU A 112 -17.15 -1.13 -3.37
CA LEU A 112 -16.74 -2.30 -4.11
C LEU A 112 -17.65 -3.49 -3.74
N HIS A 113 -18.45 -3.95 -4.70
CA HIS A 113 -19.29 -5.13 -4.55
C HIS A 113 -18.52 -6.40 -4.90
N VAL A 114 -18.47 -7.34 -3.95
CA VAL A 114 -17.77 -8.63 -4.06
C VAL A 114 -18.73 -9.70 -4.60
N GLY A 115 -19.02 -9.64 -5.89
CA GLY A 115 -20.04 -10.45 -6.56
C GLY A 115 -19.87 -11.96 -6.44
N TYR A 116 -18.63 -12.44 -6.41
CA TYR A 116 -18.35 -13.87 -6.24
C TYR A 116 -18.81 -14.45 -4.89
N ASN A 117 -19.15 -13.61 -3.90
CA ASN A 117 -19.71 -14.06 -2.62
C ASN A 117 -21.24 -14.23 -2.63
N ALA A 118 -21.93 -13.76 -3.68
CA ALA A 118 -23.39 -13.78 -3.75
C ALA A 118 -23.98 -15.20 -3.98
N PHE A 119 -23.15 -16.18 -4.33
CA PHE A 119 -23.62 -17.53 -4.67
C PHE A 119 -23.77 -18.41 -3.42
N GLU A 120 -25.00 -18.86 -3.13
CA GLU A 120 -25.30 -19.68 -1.95
C GLU A 120 -24.70 -21.09 -2.05
N ALA A 121 -24.80 -21.72 -3.22
CA ALA A 121 -24.23 -23.04 -3.45
C ALA A 121 -22.69 -23.00 -3.34
N SER A 122 -22.13 -23.79 -2.43
CA SER A 122 -20.70 -23.81 -2.11
C SER A 122 -19.82 -24.02 -3.34
N GLY A 123 -20.18 -24.96 -4.22
CA GLY A 123 -19.43 -25.22 -5.46
C GLY A 123 -19.40 -24.02 -6.42
N CYS A 124 -20.53 -23.30 -6.57
CA CYS A 124 -20.60 -22.11 -7.41
C CYS A 124 -19.77 -20.96 -6.84
N ARG A 125 -19.81 -20.78 -5.51
CA ARG A 125 -19.01 -19.76 -4.83
C ARG A 125 -17.51 -20.00 -4.98
N SER A 126 -17.06 -21.24 -4.77
CA SER A 126 -15.65 -21.61 -4.95
C SER A 126 -15.20 -21.36 -6.38
N LEU A 127 -15.97 -21.82 -7.37
CA LEU A 127 -15.66 -21.61 -8.78
C LEU A 127 -15.61 -20.13 -9.17
N ALA A 128 -16.50 -19.30 -8.61
CA ALA A 128 -16.49 -17.85 -8.83
C ALA A 128 -15.25 -17.17 -8.22
N ARG A 129 -14.85 -17.60 -7.01
CA ARG A 129 -13.63 -17.13 -6.34
C ARG A 129 -12.38 -17.52 -7.13
N GLU A 130 -12.29 -18.76 -7.59
CA GLU A 130 -11.20 -19.26 -8.42
C GLU A 130 -11.13 -18.51 -9.77
N SER A 131 -12.28 -18.24 -10.39
CA SER A 131 -12.36 -17.45 -11.61
C SER A 131 -11.84 -16.02 -11.39
N ALA A 132 -12.23 -15.38 -10.28
CA ALA A 132 -11.72 -14.06 -9.92
C ALA A 132 -10.20 -14.08 -9.66
N GLN A 133 -9.69 -15.11 -8.99
CA GLN A 133 -8.27 -15.31 -8.73
C GLN A 133 -7.49 -15.40 -10.05
N VAL A 134 -7.94 -16.24 -10.99
CA VAL A 134 -7.28 -16.41 -12.31
C VAL A 134 -7.27 -15.10 -13.10
N VAL A 135 -8.40 -14.41 -13.18
CA VAL A 135 -8.51 -13.13 -13.91
C VAL A 135 -7.61 -12.06 -13.30
N LEU A 136 -7.61 -11.89 -11.97
CA LEU A 136 -6.74 -10.93 -11.28
C LEU A 136 -5.25 -11.25 -11.46
N LEU A 137 -4.89 -12.54 -11.42
CA LEU A 137 -3.53 -12.96 -11.71
C LEU A 137 -3.14 -12.56 -13.14
N ASN A 138 -3.98 -12.81 -14.14
CA ASN A 138 -3.69 -12.46 -15.54
C ASN A 138 -3.57 -10.95 -15.74
N ILE A 139 -4.42 -10.15 -15.07
CA ILE A 139 -4.28 -8.70 -15.00
C ILE A 139 -2.91 -8.33 -14.43
N ALA A 140 -2.51 -8.89 -13.29
CA ALA A 140 -1.20 -8.60 -12.69
C ALA A 140 -0.03 -8.97 -13.61
N HIS A 141 -0.14 -10.06 -14.38
CA HIS A 141 0.86 -10.42 -15.38
C HIS A 141 1.01 -9.34 -16.45
N CYS A 142 -0.09 -8.89 -17.05
CA CYS A 142 -0.09 -7.84 -18.06
C CYS A 142 0.42 -6.52 -17.48
N LEU A 143 -0.03 -6.13 -16.28
CA LEU A 143 0.43 -4.91 -15.62
C LEU A 143 1.94 -4.92 -15.31
N ASN A 144 2.51 -6.08 -14.98
CA ASN A 144 3.96 -6.23 -14.84
C ASN A 144 4.69 -6.02 -16.18
N LYS A 145 4.13 -6.51 -17.29
CA LYS A 145 4.69 -6.27 -18.64
C LYS A 145 4.63 -4.78 -19.01
N LEU A 146 3.57 -4.10 -18.61
CA LEU A 146 3.37 -2.66 -18.79
C LEU A 146 4.11 -1.78 -17.78
N ARG A 147 4.84 -2.37 -16.83
CA ARG A 147 5.51 -1.64 -15.74
C ARG A 147 4.58 -0.79 -14.88
N ARG A 148 3.30 -1.16 -14.82
CA ARG A 148 2.29 -0.53 -13.96
C ARG A 148 2.32 -1.18 -12.58
N TRP A 149 3.42 -0.97 -11.87
CA TRP A 149 3.77 -1.72 -10.66
C TRP A 149 2.71 -1.62 -9.56
N ASP A 150 2.23 -0.42 -9.25
CA ASP A 150 1.27 -0.22 -8.15
C ASP A 150 -0.07 -0.95 -8.41
N ALA A 151 -0.54 -0.93 -9.66
CA ALA A 151 -1.75 -1.65 -10.04
C ALA A 151 -1.56 -3.18 -9.99
N SER A 152 -0.36 -3.67 -10.35
CA SER A 152 -0.01 -5.09 -10.22
C SER A 152 0.08 -5.53 -8.75
N VAL A 153 0.69 -4.69 -7.90
CA VAL A 153 0.74 -4.91 -6.44
C VAL A 153 -0.68 -4.98 -5.88
N TYR A 154 -1.56 -4.08 -6.29
CA TYR A 154 -2.96 -4.10 -5.86
C TYR A 154 -3.65 -5.41 -6.24
N ALA A 155 -3.55 -5.83 -7.51
CA ALA A 155 -4.18 -7.06 -7.98
C ALA A 155 -3.69 -8.30 -7.23
N CYS A 156 -2.37 -8.42 -7.02
CA CYS A 156 -1.79 -9.54 -6.28
C CYS A 156 -2.15 -9.50 -4.79
N THR A 157 -2.17 -8.31 -4.18
CA THR A 157 -2.56 -8.14 -2.77
C THR A 157 -4.02 -8.52 -2.56
N TYR A 158 -4.91 -8.16 -3.49
CA TYR A 158 -6.30 -8.61 -3.44
C TYR A 158 -6.39 -10.15 -3.44
N VAL A 159 -5.63 -10.82 -4.32
CA VAL A 159 -5.60 -12.29 -4.36
C VAL A 159 -5.13 -12.86 -3.02
N ILE A 160 -4.02 -12.37 -2.47
CA ILE A 160 -3.43 -12.87 -1.22
C ILE A 160 -4.35 -12.63 -0.02
N ASP A 161 -4.94 -11.44 0.09
CA ASP A 161 -5.71 -11.05 1.27
C ASP A 161 -7.14 -11.60 1.25
N ARG A 162 -7.73 -11.76 0.05
CA ARG A 162 -9.18 -12.05 -0.10
C ARG A 162 -9.50 -13.42 -0.68
N LEU A 163 -8.58 -14.01 -1.45
CA LEU A 163 -8.84 -15.24 -2.21
C LEU A 163 -8.02 -16.41 -1.68
N ASP A 164 -6.69 -16.31 -1.76
CA ASP A 164 -5.74 -17.36 -1.41
C ASP A 164 -4.42 -16.76 -0.91
N ARG A 165 -4.20 -16.84 0.40
CA ARG A 165 -3.00 -16.33 1.10
C ARG A 165 -1.71 -17.01 0.65
N HIS A 166 -1.79 -18.24 0.18
CA HIS A 166 -0.63 -19.07 -0.17
C HIS A 166 -0.43 -19.16 -1.69
N CYS A 167 -1.08 -18.29 -2.47
CA CYS A 167 -0.96 -18.29 -3.92
C CYS A 167 0.46 -17.91 -4.37
N VAL A 168 1.28 -18.90 -4.72
CA VAL A 168 2.67 -18.74 -5.20
C VAL A 168 2.74 -17.78 -6.38
N LYS A 169 1.81 -17.87 -7.33
CA LYS A 169 1.74 -16.97 -8.50
C LYS A 169 1.51 -15.50 -8.11
N ALA A 170 0.68 -15.24 -7.10
CA ALA A 170 0.41 -13.88 -6.63
C ALA A 170 1.65 -13.31 -5.92
N LEU A 171 2.25 -14.08 -5.01
CA LEU A 171 3.47 -13.70 -4.29
C LEU A 171 4.62 -13.42 -5.27
N TYR A 172 4.85 -14.32 -6.23
CA TYR A 172 5.88 -14.13 -7.24
C TYR A 172 5.65 -12.88 -8.10
N ARG A 173 4.42 -12.67 -8.59
CA ARG A 173 4.11 -11.50 -9.45
C ARG A 173 4.17 -10.19 -8.67
N ARG A 174 3.79 -10.19 -7.39
CA ARG A 174 3.90 -9.02 -6.51
C ARG A 174 5.35 -8.68 -6.20
N ALA A 175 6.19 -9.68 -5.96
CA ALA A 175 7.63 -9.48 -5.78
C ALA A 175 8.29 -8.84 -7.01
N VAL A 176 7.93 -9.28 -8.21
CA VAL A 176 8.40 -8.66 -9.47
C VAL A 176 7.98 -7.20 -9.55
N ALA A 177 6.73 -6.88 -9.16
CA ALA A 177 6.23 -5.52 -9.18
C ALA A 177 6.96 -4.61 -8.15
N PHE A 178 7.13 -5.10 -6.93
CA PHE A 178 7.87 -4.40 -5.88
C PHE A 178 9.34 -4.14 -6.28
N TYR A 179 10.00 -5.13 -6.87
CA TYR A 179 11.34 -4.93 -7.42
C TYR A 179 11.34 -3.89 -8.55
N GLY A 180 10.31 -3.89 -9.40
CA GLY A 180 10.12 -2.92 -10.48
C GLY A 180 9.99 -1.47 -10.02
N GLN A 181 9.49 -1.22 -8.81
CA GLN A 181 9.41 0.13 -8.22
C GLN A 181 10.79 0.72 -7.89
N GLY A 182 11.82 -0.11 -7.72
CA GLY A 182 13.22 0.35 -7.62
C GLY A 182 13.60 1.05 -6.32
N THR A 183 12.82 0.90 -5.25
CA THR A 183 13.15 1.46 -3.92
C THR A 183 13.77 0.38 -3.02
N SER A 184 14.57 0.77 -2.02
CA SER A 184 15.11 -0.18 -1.03
C SER A 184 13.99 -0.85 -0.24
N PHE A 185 12.99 -0.07 0.19
CA PHE A 185 11.82 -0.58 0.89
C PHE A 185 11.04 -1.63 0.06
N SER A 186 10.76 -1.34 -1.21
CA SER A 186 10.05 -2.30 -2.07
C SER A 186 10.90 -3.54 -2.38
N LEU A 187 12.23 -3.43 -2.45
CA LEU A 187 13.11 -4.59 -2.58
C LEU A 187 12.99 -5.54 -1.37
N ASP A 188 12.85 -5.00 -0.17
CA ASP A 188 12.62 -5.82 1.04
C ASP A 188 11.29 -6.58 0.94
N GLN A 189 10.21 -5.89 0.56
CA GLN A 189 8.90 -6.51 0.33
C GLN A 189 8.96 -7.59 -0.76
N ALA A 190 9.74 -7.38 -1.82
CA ALA A 190 9.92 -8.38 -2.88
C ALA A 190 10.61 -9.65 -2.37
N VAL A 191 11.61 -9.51 -1.49
CA VAL A 191 12.29 -10.66 -0.88
C VAL A 191 11.34 -11.39 0.07
N GLU A 192 10.57 -10.68 0.89
CA GLU A 192 9.58 -11.26 1.80
C GLU A 192 8.52 -12.10 1.06
N ASP A 193 8.01 -11.58 -0.06
CA ASP A 193 7.06 -12.29 -0.91
C ASP A 193 7.67 -13.58 -1.49
N LEU A 194 8.92 -13.55 -1.96
CA LEU A 194 9.60 -14.73 -2.53
C LEU A 194 9.99 -15.76 -1.46
N VAL A 195 10.34 -15.33 -0.26
CA VAL A 195 10.55 -16.24 0.89
C VAL A 195 9.22 -16.94 1.22
N SER A 196 8.13 -16.19 1.26
CA SER A 196 6.79 -16.75 1.49
C SER A 196 6.42 -17.74 0.37
N ALA A 197 6.69 -17.40 -0.89
CA ALA A 197 6.44 -18.29 -2.02
C ALA A 197 7.27 -19.58 -1.93
N SER A 198 8.56 -19.46 -1.60
CA SER A 198 9.47 -20.60 -1.42
C SER A 198 9.11 -21.48 -0.21
N SER A 199 8.38 -20.94 0.78
CA SER A 199 7.89 -21.74 1.91
C SER A 199 6.67 -22.60 1.55
N VAL A 200 5.92 -22.21 0.51
CA VAL A 200 4.75 -22.96 0.02
C VAL A 200 5.18 -23.98 -1.04
N ASP A 201 6.04 -23.57 -1.97
CA ASP A 201 6.59 -24.45 -3.02
C ASP A 201 8.12 -24.29 -3.09
N PRO A 202 8.88 -25.08 -2.30
CA PRO A 202 10.34 -25.00 -2.26
C PRO A 202 11.02 -25.49 -3.56
N GLU A 203 10.32 -26.26 -4.38
CA GLU A 203 10.90 -26.88 -5.58
C GLU A 203 10.74 -26.01 -6.83
N ASP A 204 9.99 -24.89 -6.76
CA ASP A 204 9.85 -23.98 -7.89
C ASP A 204 11.21 -23.32 -8.26
N PRO A 205 11.79 -23.68 -9.41
CA PRO A 205 13.09 -23.17 -9.81
C PRO A 205 13.02 -21.71 -10.24
N GLN A 206 11.86 -21.17 -10.63
CA GLN A 206 11.68 -19.76 -10.94
C GLN A 206 11.75 -18.91 -9.67
N VAL A 207 11.04 -19.31 -8.61
CA VAL A 207 11.06 -18.63 -7.31
C VAL A 207 12.47 -18.65 -6.74
N THR A 208 13.11 -19.82 -6.71
CA THR A 208 14.48 -19.97 -6.14
C THR A 208 15.50 -19.09 -6.85
N ARG A 209 15.50 -19.05 -8.19
CA ARG A 209 16.39 -18.19 -8.97
C ARG A 209 16.16 -16.71 -8.70
N LEU A 210 14.89 -16.29 -8.65
CA LEU A 210 14.53 -14.89 -8.43
C LEU A 210 14.88 -14.44 -7.00
N LEU A 211 14.62 -15.29 -6.01
CA LEU A 211 14.94 -15.03 -4.61
C LEU A 211 16.45 -14.84 -4.43
N THR A 212 17.26 -15.74 -4.99
CA THR A 212 18.72 -15.63 -4.93
C THR A 212 19.21 -14.31 -5.54
N ARG A 213 18.64 -13.91 -6.68
CA ARG A 213 18.97 -12.64 -7.34
C ARG A 213 18.62 -11.44 -6.46
N TYR A 214 17.41 -11.40 -5.91
CA TYR A 214 16.93 -10.24 -5.13
C TYR A 214 17.63 -10.14 -3.77
N MET A 215 17.89 -11.26 -3.10
CA MET A 215 18.70 -11.27 -1.87
C MET A 215 20.11 -10.72 -2.11
N LYS A 216 20.75 -11.11 -3.22
CA LYS A 216 22.08 -10.57 -3.59
C LYS A 216 22.04 -9.07 -3.80
N GLU A 217 20.99 -8.55 -4.43
CA GLU A 217 20.85 -7.12 -4.67
C GLU A 217 20.54 -6.36 -3.37
N LYS A 218 19.67 -6.90 -2.52
CA LYS A 218 19.37 -6.36 -1.19
C LYS A 218 20.64 -6.22 -0.35
N LEU A 219 21.48 -7.25 -0.30
CA LEU A 219 22.76 -7.19 0.42
C LEU A 219 23.70 -6.10 -0.09
N LYS A 220 23.68 -5.80 -1.40
CA LYS A 220 24.46 -4.67 -1.94
C LYS A 220 23.85 -3.33 -1.52
N GLN A 221 22.52 -3.24 -1.56
CA GLN A 221 21.80 -2.02 -1.18
C GLN A 221 21.98 -1.72 0.31
N ASP A 222 21.86 -2.72 1.18
CA ASP A 222 22.10 -2.61 2.63
C ASP A 222 23.52 -2.08 2.93
N LYS A 223 24.52 -2.55 2.17
CA LYS A 223 25.90 -2.06 2.31
C LYS A 223 26.02 -0.59 1.90
N LYS A 224 25.42 -0.21 0.77
CA LYS A 224 25.40 1.20 0.33
C LYS A 224 24.70 2.07 1.37
N ASP A 225 23.52 1.67 1.80
CA ASP A 225 22.69 2.41 2.76
C ASP A 225 23.42 2.55 4.10
N SER A 226 24.09 1.49 4.57
CA SER A 226 24.95 1.55 5.76
C SER A 226 26.10 2.57 5.63
N THR A 227 26.76 2.63 4.47
CA THR A 227 27.84 3.60 4.24
C THR A 227 27.33 5.03 4.13
N ILE A 228 26.19 5.25 3.46
CA ILE A 228 25.52 6.55 3.37
C ILE A 228 25.14 7.01 4.77
N TRP A 229 24.51 6.14 5.56
CA TRP A 229 24.12 6.42 6.93
C TRP A 229 25.31 6.81 7.81
N LYS A 230 26.41 6.04 7.79
CA LYS A 230 27.61 6.35 8.57
C LYS A 230 28.18 7.73 8.24
N ARG A 231 28.20 8.10 6.95
CA ARG A 231 28.66 9.43 6.51
C ARG A 231 27.71 10.54 6.95
N SER A 232 26.41 10.34 6.79
CA SER A 232 25.39 11.31 7.23
C SER A 232 25.42 11.52 8.74
N PHE A 233 25.59 10.45 9.51
CA PHE A 233 25.71 10.51 10.96
C PHE A 233 26.98 11.24 11.42
N ALA A 234 28.11 11.04 10.75
CA ALA A 234 29.34 11.80 11.02
C ALA A 234 29.14 13.31 10.79
N ARG A 235 28.55 13.70 9.66
CA ARG A 235 28.23 15.11 9.37
C ARG A 235 27.24 15.71 10.36
N MET A 236 26.24 14.94 10.79
CA MET A 236 25.28 15.40 11.81
C MET A 236 25.99 15.68 13.14
N LYS A 237 26.95 14.84 13.52
CA LYS A 237 27.77 15.03 14.71
C LYS A 237 28.70 16.24 14.60
N GLU A 238 29.23 16.52 13.40
CA GLU A 238 30.05 17.72 13.14
C GLU A 238 29.22 19.00 13.28
N ARG A 239 28.05 19.09 12.63
CA ARG A 239 27.14 20.24 12.78
C ARG A 239 26.70 20.49 14.22
N ALA A 240 26.36 19.42 14.95
CA ALA A 240 25.98 19.54 16.34
C ALA A 240 27.13 20.04 17.25
N ARG A 241 28.40 19.93 16.81
CA ARG A 241 29.54 20.54 17.50
C ARG A 241 29.72 22.00 17.12
N GLU A 242 29.51 22.34 15.85
CA GLU A 242 29.53 23.74 15.37
C GLU A 242 28.45 24.57 16.06
N ASP A 243 27.20 24.09 16.10
CA ASP A 243 26.09 24.78 16.79
C ASP A 243 26.37 24.97 18.29
N TYR A 244 27.06 24.02 18.93
CA TYR A 244 27.45 24.12 20.35
C TYR A 244 28.57 25.15 20.57
N ASN A 245 29.51 25.26 19.64
CA ASN A 245 30.60 26.23 19.72
C ASN A 245 30.09 27.66 19.42
N ASP A 246 29.19 27.82 18.44
CA ASP A 246 28.57 29.12 18.13
C ASP A 246 27.67 29.61 19.29
N GLU A 247 26.98 28.73 20.02
CA GLU A 247 26.24 29.10 21.24
C GLU A 247 27.16 29.56 22.38
N GLN A 248 28.41 29.07 22.46
CA GLN A 248 29.40 29.54 23.44
C GLN A 248 30.01 30.89 23.06
N ASP A 249 30.22 31.15 21.77
CA ASP A 249 30.80 32.43 21.29
C ASP A 249 29.81 33.62 21.40
N VAL A 250 28.52 33.37 21.57
CA VAL A 250 27.50 34.42 21.78
C VAL A 250 27.36 34.82 23.26
N ASP A 251 27.69 33.93 24.21
CA ASP A 251 27.53 34.19 25.66
C ASP A 251 28.75 34.89 26.30
N ASP A 252 29.88 34.99 25.57
CA ASP A 252 31.11 35.62 26.07
C ASP A 252 31.12 37.16 25.99
N SER A 253 29.98 37.79 25.72
CA SER A 253 29.87 39.25 25.68
C SER A 253 29.18 39.91 26.88
N HIS A 254 28.59 39.18 27.85
CA HIS A 254 28.05 39.80 29.08
C HIS A 254 28.31 38.98 30.37
N HIS A 255 29.22 39.51 31.19
CA HIS A 255 29.30 39.40 32.66
C HIS A 255 29.71 38.06 33.29
N GLY A 256 30.86 38.08 33.98
CA GLY A 256 31.40 36.95 34.71
C GLY A 256 30.65 36.59 36.00
N ALA A 257 30.66 35.30 36.32
CA ALA A 257 30.87 34.71 37.65
C ALA A 257 30.75 33.19 37.47
N GLY A 258 31.76 32.44 37.91
CA GLY A 258 31.86 31.01 37.66
C GLY A 258 30.82 30.14 38.39
N LEU A 259 30.60 28.92 37.87
CA LEU A 259 30.23 27.72 38.62
C LEU A 259 30.38 26.46 37.74
N ALA A 260 30.82 25.37 38.37
CA ALA A 260 31.21 24.09 37.77
C ALA A 260 30.05 23.31 37.10
N PRO A 261 30.34 22.34 36.19
CA PRO A 261 29.30 21.71 35.38
C PRO A 261 28.63 20.54 36.11
N ALA A 262 27.29 20.58 36.15
CA ALA A 262 26.43 19.50 36.63
C ALA A 262 25.74 18.78 35.44
N GLY A 263 25.78 17.44 35.45
CA GLY A 263 24.65 16.61 35.03
C GLY A 263 24.52 16.20 33.55
N LYS A 264 25.12 15.05 33.19
CA LYS A 264 24.75 14.25 32.01
C LYS A 264 23.43 13.48 32.21
N VAL A 265 22.26 14.14 32.30
CA VAL A 265 20.95 13.45 32.15
C VAL A 265 19.85 14.35 31.55
N GLY A 266 19.97 15.69 31.56
CA GLY A 266 18.91 16.60 31.08
C GLY A 266 18.81 16.79 29.55
N SER A 267 19.75 16.24 28.78
CA SER A 267 19.97 16.63 27.38
C SER A 267 18.91 16.12 26.39
N LEU A 268 18.36 14.92 26.58
CA LEU A 268 17.50 14.29 25.57
C LEU A 268 16.07 14.89 25.54
N VAL A 269 15.53 15.25 26.71
CA VAL A 269 14.18 15.85 26.84
C VAL A 269 14.20 17.32 26.43
N ALA A 270 15.30 18.03 26.70
CA ALA A 270 15.49 19.39 26.20
C ALA A 270 15.68 19.43 24.67
N TRP A 271 16.43 18.46 24.12
CA TRP A 271 16.64 18.34 22.68
C TRP A 271 15.36 17.95 21.92
N SER A 272 14.54 17.04 22.47
CA SER A 272 13.28 16.62 21.84
C SER A 272 12.24 17.74 21.73
N ARG A 273 12.25 18.69 22.68
CA ARG A 273 11.38 19.89 22.64
C ARG A 273 11.82 20.90 21.58
N ARG A 274 13.12 20.99 21.28
CA ARG A 274 13.66 21.90 20.25
C ARG A 274 13.61 21.31 18.84
N ASN A 275 13.64 20.00 18.69
CA ASN A 275 13.72 19.31 17.40
C ASN A 275 12.65 18.22 17.23
N PRO A 276 11.35 18.56 17.24
CA PRO A 276 10.26 17.58 17.27
C PRO A 276 10.21 16.66 16.04
N LEU A 277 10.56 17.17 14.85
CA LEU A 277 10.59 16.37 13.62
C LEU A 277 11.75 15.37 13.60
N LEU A 278 12.94 15.77 14.07
CA LEU A 278 14.09 14.89 14.15
C LEU A 278 13.93 13.84 15.26
N PHE A 279 13.29 14.20 16.37
CA PHE A 279 12.92 13.27 17.42
C PHE A 279 11.86 12.27 16.96
N ALA A 280 10.88 12.69 16.15
CA ALA A 280 9.91 11.79 15.53
C ALA A 280 10.56 10.81 14.54
N VAL A 281 11.52 11.27 13.72
CA VAL A 281 12.31 10.40 12.82
C VAL A 281 13.19 9.42 13.63
N TYR A 282 13.80 9.89 14.72
CA TYR A 282 14.55 9.04 15.65
C TYR A 282 13.67 7.95 16.28
N LEU A 283 12.45 8.29 16.72
CA LEU A 283 11.47 7.32 17.25
C LEU A 283 10.94 6.37 16.17
N LEU A 284 10.74 6.82 14.93
CA LEU A 284 10.31 5.96 13.83
C LEU A 284 11.37 4.90 13.47
N ILE A 285 12.65 5.25 13.57
CA ILE A 285 13.77 4.36 13.20
C ILE A 285 14.21 3.48 14.39
N PHE A 286 14.37 4.06 15.58
CA PHE A 286 14.89 3.36 16.76
C PHE A 286 13.81 2.92 17.76
N GLY A 287 12.65 3.59 17.78
CA GLY A 287 11.52 3.21 18.62
C GLY A 287 10.91 1.87 18.21
N HIS A 288 10.95 1.50 16.92
CA HIS A 288 10.51 0.19 16.44
C HIS A 288 11.44 -0.95 16.93
N ALA A 289 12.74 -0.68 17.07
CA ALA A 289 13.71 -1.62 17.63
C ALA A 289 13.53 -1.76 19.16
N ALA A 290 13.32 -0.66 19.87
CA ALA A 290 13.06 -0.67 21.31
C ALA A 290 11.72 -1.33 21.67
N TYR A 291 10.66 -1.12 20.88
CA TYR A 291 9.34 -1.73 21.08
C TYR A 291 9.36 -3.24 20.77
N ARG A 292 10.13 -3.69 19.76
CA ARG A 292 10.34 -5.12 19.48
C ARG A 292 11.18 -5.82 20.54
N ILE A 293 12.19 -5.16 21.11
CA ILE A 293 12.97 -5.70 22.23
C ILE A 293 12.12 -5.76 23.51
N ALA A 294 11.27 -4.75 23.77
CA ALA A 294 10.34 -4.77 24.89
C ALA A 294 9.30 -5.89 24.79
N LEU A 295 8.71 -6.13 23.60
CA LEU A 295 7.75 -7.22 23.37
C LEU A 295 8.36 -8.63 23.50
N ILE A 296 9.64 -8.79 23.19
CA ILE A 296 10.37 -10.06 23.37
C ILE A 296 10.68 -10.30 24.87
N LEU A 297 10.88 -9.24 25.66
CA LEU A 297 11.18 -9.33 27.08
C LEU A 297 9.94 -9.38 27.99
N THR A 298 8.74 -9.10 27.48
CA THR A 298 7.49 -9.12 28.25
C THR A 298 6.53 -10.26 27.89
N SER A 299 6.93 -11.23 27.07
CA SER A 299 6.09 -12.41 26.82
C SER A 299 6.27 -13.44 27.95
N PRO A 300 5.23 -13.74 28.76
CA PRO A 300 5.32 -14.77 29.77
C PRO A 300 5.33 -16.13 29.06
N VAL A 301 6.49 -16.77 29.01
CA VAL A 301 6.60 -18.19 28.67
C VAL A 301 5.81 -18.96 29.73
N GLY A 302 4.70 -19.55 29.29
CA GLY A 302 3.84 -20.37 30.13
C GLY A 302 4.61 -21.52 30.76
N LEU A 303 4.59 -21.53 32.09
CA LEU A 303 4.73 -22.74 32.89
C LEU A 303 3.56 -23.67 32.53
N ALA A 304 3.87 -24.82 31.94
CA ALA A 304 3.00 -25.98 31.99
C ALA A 304 3.43 -26.86 33.18
N PRO A 305 2.52 -27.35 34.02
CA PRO A 305 2.66 -28.67 34.61
C PRO A 305 2.35 -29.76 33.58
#